data_AF-A0A291N0B5-F1
#
_entry.id   AF-A0A291N0B5-F1
#
_cell.length_a   1.000
_cell.length_b   1.000
_cell.length_c   1.000
_cell.angle_alpha   90.00
_cell.angle_beta   90.00
_cell.angle_gamma   90.00
#
_symmetry.space_group_name_H-M   'P 1'
#
loop_
_entity.id
_entity.type
_entity.pdbx_description
1 polymer ?
#
loop_
_entity_poly.entity_id
_entity_poly.type
_entity_poly.pdbx_seq_one_letter_code
_entity_poly.pdbx_strand_id
1 'polypeptide(L)' 'MDEAVILEAARALAARLKTLLDDYHATTVTLTREEALLAQGFAESVADLLASEAGRSPAPTN' A
#
# COMPACT_ATOMS: atom_id res chain seq x y z
N MET A 1 16.13 6.39 1.58
CA MET A 1 15.32 6.21 0.36
C MET A 1 14.24 7.28 0.41
N ASP A 2 14.06 8.05 -0.66
CA ASP A 2 13.25 9.27 -0.63
C ASP A 2 11.75 8.95 -0.46
N GLU A 3 11.10 9.56 0.53
CA GLU A 3 9.71 9.29 0.90
C GLU A 3 8.75 9.62 -0.26
N ALA A 4 9.09 10.63 -1.06
CA ALA A 4 8.38 10.99 -2.28
C ALA A 4 8.42 9.89 -3.35
N VAL A 5 9.54 9.16 -3.47
CA VAL A 5 9.69 8.06 -4.43
C VAL A 5 8.85 6.86 -4.01
N ILE A 6 8.77 6.60 -2.70
CA ILE A 6 7.92 5.52 -2.16
C ILE A 6 6.43 5.85 -2.37
N LEU A 7 6.03 7.11 -2.16
CA LEU A 7 4.65 7.56 -2.37
C LEU A 7 4.22 7.48 -3.85
N GLU A 8 5.10 7.87 -4.77
CA GLU A 8 4.82 7.75 -6.21
C GLU A 8 4.70 6.28 -6.64
N ALA A 9 5.62 5.42 -6.18
CA ALA A 9 5.57 3.98 -6.46
C ALA A 9 4.29 3.34 -5.91
N ALA A 10 3.89 3.73 -4.70
CA ALA A 10 2.64 3.31 -4.06
C ALA A 10 1.40 3.71 -4.89
N ARG A 11 1.36 4.96 -5.36
CA ARG A 11 0.24 5.47 -6.18
C ARG A 11 0.17 4.75 -7.53
N ALA A 12 1.32 4.54 -8.18
CA ALA A 12 1.40 3.80 -9.44
C ALA A 12 0.91 2.35 -9.27
N LEU A 13 1.30 1.69 -8.18
CA LEU A 13 0.85 0.34 -7.85
C LEU A 13 -0.66 0.29 -7.57
N ALA A 14 -1.18 1.22 -6.78
CA ALA A 14 -2.61 1.30 -6.46
C ALA A 14 -3.47 1.54 -7.72
N ALA A 15 -3.02 2.44 -8.61
CA ALA A 15 -3.69 2.67 -9.89
C ALA A 15 -3.70 1.42 -10.76
N ARG A 16 -2.58 0.70 -10.84
CA ARG A 16 -2.47 -0.54 -11.63
C ARG A 16 -3.33 -1.68 -11.05
N LEU A 17 -3.36 -1.83 -9.73
CA LEU A 17 -4.26 -2.78 -9.05
C LEU A 17 -5.72 -2.43 -9.31
N LYS A 18 -6.09 -1.15 -9.24
CA LYS A 18 -7.45 -0.69 -9.53
C LYS A 18 -7.84 -0.96 -10.97
N THR A 19 -6.98 -0.67 -11.95
CA THR A 19 -7.25 -1.00 -13.36
C THR A 19 -7.40 -2.50 -13.56
N LEU A 20 -6.55 -3.32 -12.95
CA LEU A 20 -6.70 -4.78 -13.01
C LEU A 20 -8.03 -5.25 -12.42
N LEU A 21 -8.46 -4.69 -11.29
CA LEU A 21 -9.73 -5.04 -10.65
C LEU A 21 -10.97 -4.50 -11.40
N ASP A 22 -10.87 -3.32 -12.00
CA ASP A 22 -11.96 -2.70 -12.76
C ASP A 22 -12.11 -3.35 -14.15
N ASP A 23 -11.01 -3.78 -14.79
CA ASP A 23 -11.02 -4.49 -16.08
C ASP A 23 -11.37 -5.99 -15.94
N TYR A 24 -11.08 -6.60 -14.79
CA TYR A 24 -11.44 -8.01 -14.53
C TYR A 24 -12.73 -8.11 -13.72
N HIS A 25 -13.80 -8.57 -14.37
CA HIS A 25 -14.94 -9.23 -13.72
C HIS A 25 -14.57 -10.60 -13.08
N ALA A 26 -13.28 -10.87 -12.81
CA ALA A 26 -12.86 -12.17 -12.33
C ALA A 26 -12.70 -12.20 -10.82
N THR A 27 -13.16 -13.29 -10.23
CA THR A 27 -12.98 -13.63 -8.82
C THR A 27 -11.52 -13.85 -8.39
N THR A 28 -10.57 -13.85 -9.33
CA THR A 28 -9.16 -14.14 -9.06
C THR A 28 -8.24 -13.33 -9.96
N VAL A 29 -7.20 -12.75 -9.37
CA VAL A 29 -6.13 -12.02 -10.06
C VAL A 29 -4.80 -12.72 -9.76
N THR A 30 -4.07 -13.11 -10.79
CA THR A 30 -2.72 -13.70 -10.69
C THR A 30 -1.66 -12.62 -10.85
N LEU A 31 -0.73 -12.57 -9.91
CA LEU A 31 0.42 -11.66 -9.93
C LEU A 31 1.70 -12.43 -10.25
N THR A 32 2.66 -11.78 -10.90
CA THR A 32 4.03 -12.30 -10.99
C THR A 32 4.73 -12.21 -9.62
N ARG A 33 5.83 -12.94 -9.43
CA ARG A 33 6.59 -12.93 -8.18
C ARG A 33 7.07 -11.54 -7.79
N GLU A 34 7.54 -10.75 -8.76
CA GLU A 34 8.02 -9.38 -8.52
C GLU A 34 6.88 -8.45 -8.11
N GLU A 35 5.73 -8.55 -8.79
CA GLU A 35 4.53 -7.78 -8.44
C GLU A 35 4.00 -8.15 -7.05
N ALA A 36 4.03 -9.44 -6.68
CA ALA A 36 3.64 -9.90 -5.36
C ALA A 36 4.58 -9.38 -4.26
N LEU A 37 5.89 -9.37 -4.50
CA LEU A 37 6.88 -8.81 -3.57
C LEU A 37 6.72 -7.29 -3.41
N LEU A 38 6.44 -6.58 -4.49
CA LEU A 38 6.13 -5.15 -4.45
C LEU A 38 4.85 -4.87 -3.65
N ALA A 39 3.78 -5.64 -3.88
CA ALA A 39 2.53 -5.51 -3.14
C ALA A 39 2.71 -5.83 -1.65
N GLN A 40 3.50 -6.85 -1.32
CA GLN A 40 3.81 -7.20 0.06
C GLN A 40 4.59 -6.08 0.77
N GLY A 41 5.69 -5.61 0.18
CA GLY A 41 6.50 -4.54 0.79
C GLY A 41 5.73 -3.22 0.95
N PHE A 42 4.81 -2.93 0.02
CA PHE A 42 3.89 -1.80 0.15
C PHE A 42 2.92 -1.98 1.32
N ALA A 43 2.30 -3.16 1.46
CA ALA A 43 1.38 -3.45 2.56
C ALA A 43 2.08 -3.34 3.93
N GLU A 44 3.32 -3.83 4.04
CA GLU A 44 4.16 -3.69 5.23
C GLU A 44 4.46 -2.21 5.54
N SER A 45 4.83 -1.42 4.53
CA SER A 45 5.11 0.02 4.71
C SER A 45 3.87 0.81 5.16
N VAL A 46 2.69 0.47 4.63
CA VAL A 46 1.42 1.08 5.08
C VAL A 46 1.07 0.65 6.50
N ALA A 47 1.28 -0.62 6.84
CA ALA A 47 1.05 -1.11 8.20
C ALA A 47 1.95 -0.37 9.22
N ASP A 48 3.22 -0.17 8.88
CA ASP A 48 4.16 0.59 9.71
C ASP A 48 3.77 2.06 9.83
N LEU A 49 3.34 2.70 8.74
CA LEU A 49 2.86 4.08 8.77
C LEU A 49 1.63 4.23 9.69
N LEU A 50 0.64 3.34 9.54
CA LEU A 50 -0.56 3.35 10.36
C LEU A 50 -0.26 3.03 11.84
N ALA A 51 0.67 2.13 12.12
CA ALA A 51 1.13 1.85 13.49
C ALA A 51 1.83 3.06 14.12
N SER A 52 2.61 3.79 13.32
CA SER A 52 3.28 5.02 13.73
C SER A 52 2.28 6.16 14.00
N GLU A 53 1.23 6.29 13.17
CA GLU A 53 0.15 7.26 13.39
C GLU A 53 -0.78 6.88 14.56
N ALA A 54 -1.06 5.59 14.77
CA ALA A 54 -1.84 5.11 15.91
C ALA A 54 -1.15 5.37 17.26
N GLY A 55 0.19 5.34 17.28
CA GLY A 55 1.00 5.74 18.42
C GLY A 55 0.99 7.26 18.71
N ARG A 56 0.46 8.07 17.78
CA ARG A 56 0.36 9.53 17.87
C ARG A 56 -0.99 10.03 18.39
N SER A 57 -1.71 9.21 19.14
CA SER A 57 -2.94 9.68 19.82
C SER A 57 -2.58 10.70 20.90
N PRO A 58 -3.17 11.92 20.90
CA PRO A 58 -2.83 12.95 21.88
C PRO A 58 -3.31 12.56 23.28
N ALA A 59 -2.46 12.87 24.27
CA ALA A 59 -2.70 12.60 25.70
C ALA A 59 -4.08 13.12 26.16
N PRO A 60 -4.78 12.41 27.07
CA PRO A 60 -6.01 12.91 27.65
C PRO A 60 -5.68 14.14 28.51
N THR A 61 -6.19 15.30 28.10
CA THR A 61 -6.16 16.53 28.91
C THR A 61 -7.03 16.31 30.14
N ASN A 62 -6.39 16.32 31.31
CA ASN A 62 -7.05 16.30 32.61
C ASN A 62 -7.57 17.69 32.98
#